data_AF-A0A2G6L0X9-F1
#
_entry.id   AF-A0A2G6L0X9-F1
#
_cell.length_a   1.000
_cell.length_b   1.000
_cell.length_c   1.000
_cell.angle_alpha   90.00
_cell.angle_beta   90.00
_cell.angle_gamma   90.00
#
_symmetry.space_group_name_H-M   'P 1'
#
loop_
_entity.id
_entity.type
_entity.pdbx_description
1 polymer ?
#
loop_
_entity_poly.entity_id
_entity_poly.type
_entity_poly.pdbx_seq_one_letter_code
_entity_poly.pdbx_strand_id
1 'polypeptide(L)'
;GPNGIPGALSNHPPGAVSVPEQAGQADVASGVEQSGNVRRQATRNFELDRTISHTRHQVGTINRLTVAVVLDDKWTSVKNPETGETTRSKRSLTDAELERINMLVRDAIGYSAARGDSLSVINQPFNDMQEEIIDLPPTEWWKEDWLKDYVRIGAGVFLVLLLLFGVLRPIFKRLVDTGKDDITALTAGMDADGLGGLGAGLGGGLGESGEGVDVTLTGDSSNPLLPGPDDSYETQLDSVKGLVAEDPKRVAQVIKTWLKDE
;
A
#
# COMPACT_ATOMS: atom_id res chain seq x y z
N GLY A 1 -16.54 73.96 -9.44
CA GLY A 1 -16.21 73.81 -10.87
C GLY A 1 -16.90 72.56 -11.39
N PRO A 2 -17.45 72.55 -12.62
CA PRO A 2 -18.09 71.36 -13.14
C PRO A 2 -17.06 70.44 -13.81
N ASN A 3 -17.06 69.18 -13.39
CA ASN A 3 -16.30 68.06 -13.96
C ASN A 3 -16.92 67.64 -15.30
N GLY A 4 -16.15 67.73 -16.38
CA GLY A 4 -16.47 67.10 -17.68
C GLY A 4 -15.64 65.83 -17.86
N ILE A 5 -16.26 64.78 -18.41
CA ILE A 5 -15.66 63.47 -18.64
C ILE A 5 -14.67 63.57 -19.81
N PRO A 6 -13.37 63.23 -19.64
CA PRO A 6 -12.39 63.30 -20.72
C PRO A 6 -12.72 62.27 -21.83
N GLY A 7 -12.87 62.72 -23.09
CA GLY A 7 -12.91 61.83 -24.26
C GLY A 7 -14.08 62.02 -25.24
N ALA A 8 -15.12 62.80 -24.89
CA ALA A 8 -16.29 62.96 -25.77
C ALA A 8 -16.05 63.80 -27.03
N LEU A 9 -14.99 64.62 -27.08
CA LEU A 9 -14.70 65.49 -28.24
C LEU A 9 -13.86 64.81 -29.33
N SER A 10 -13.29 63.63 -29.07
CA SER A 10 -12.37 62.97 -30.01
C SER A 10 -13.08 62.22 -31.14
N ASN A 11 -14.40 62.08 -31.09
CA ASN A 11 -15.19 61.37 -32.10
C ASN A 11 -16.27 62.24 -32.75
N HIS A 12 -16.00 63.54 -32.90
CA HIS A 12 -16.86 64.41 -33.71
C HIS A 12 -16.18 64.66 -35.07
N PRO A 13 -16.87 64.44 -36.21
CA PRO A 13 -16.33 64.80 -37.51
C PRO A 13 -16.03 66.32 -37.55
N PRO A 14 -14.95 66.77 -38.21
CA PRO A 14 -14.57 68.17 -38.25
C PRO A 14 -15.72 69.01 -38.83
N GLY A 15 -16.11 70.04 -38.10
CA GLY A 15 -17.13 71.00 -38.54
C GLY A 15 -16.69 71.72 -39.83
N ALA A 16 -17.66 72.26 -40.55
CA ALA A 16 -17.42 72.98 -41.81
C ALA A 16 -16.43 74.14 -41.60
N VAL A 17 -15.37 74.16 -42.40
CA VAL A 17 -14.35 75.21 -42.40
C VAL A 17 -14.97 76.49 -42.98
N SER A 18 -15.18 77.50 -42.15
CA SER A 18 -15.45 78.87 -42.61
C SER A 18 -14.13 79.65 -42.60
N VAL A 19 -13.57 79.88 -43.79
CA VAL A 19 -12.44 80.81 -43.98
C VAL A 19 -13.03 82.22 -44.06
N PRO A 20 -12.63 83.18 -43.21
CA PRO A 20 -13.08 84.56 -43.34
C PRO A 20 -12.27 85.22 -44.46
N GLU A 21 -12.90 85.39 -45.63
CA GLU A 21 -12.36 86.22 -46.70
C GLU A 21 -12.91 87.63 -46.52
N GLN A 22 -12.09 88.51 -45.93
CA GLN A 22 -12.30 89.94 -46.02
C GLN A 22 -10.94 90.63 -46.20
N ALA A 23 -10.55 90.77 -47.46
CA ALA A 23 -9.55 91.75 -47.89
C ALA A 23 -10.29 92.92 -48.57
N GLY A 24 -9.95 94.13 -48.15
CA GLY A 24 -10.61 95.38 -48.54
C GLY A 24 -10.64 95.63 -50.05
N GLN A 25 -11.70 96.33 -50.43
CA GLN A 25 -12.18 96.59 -51.78
C GLN A 25 -11.34 97.66 -52.49
N ALA A 26 -10.91 97.38 -53.73
CA ALA A 26 -10.62 98.38 -54.76
C ALA A 26 -10.66 97.74 -56.17
N ASP A 27 -11.88 97.75 -56.71
CA ASP A 27 -12.33 97.98 -58.08
C ASP A 27 -11.62 97.41 -59.34
N VAL A 28 -12.41 96.55 -60.00
CA VAL A 28 -12.69 96.30 -61.43
C VAL A 28 -11.57 95.98 -62.44
N ALA A 29 -11.59 94.73 -62.92
CA ALA A 29 -11.77 94.42 -64.34
C ALA A 29 -12.28 92.97 -64.57
N SER A 30 -13.52 92.89 -65.07
CA SER A 30 -14.13 91.85 -65.92
C SER A 30 -13.44 90.48 -66.04
N GLY A 31 -14.03 89.48 -65.39
CA GLY A 31 -13.83 88.06 -65.69
C GLY A 31 -15.17 87.34 -65.56
N VAL A 32 -15.67 86.82 -66.69
CA VAL A 32 -16.93 86.09 -66.84
C VAL A 32 -17.02 84.95 -65.81
N GLU A 33 -17.96 85.03 -64.87
CA GLU A 33 -18.29 83.89 -64.00
C GLU A 33 -18.98 82.80 -64.84
N GLN A 34 -18.18 81.86 -65.34
CA GLN A 34 -18.69 80.59 -65.80
C GLN A 34 -19.22 79.81 -64.58
N SER A 35 -20.55 79.82 -64.42
CA SER A 35 -21.26 78.85 -63.60
C SER A 35 -21.04 77.45 -64.19
N GLY A 36 -19.96 76.81 -63.76
CA GLY A 36 -19.61 75.43 -64.11
C GLY A 36 -20.11 74.48 -63.04
N ASN A 37 -20.97 73.53 -63.40
CA ASN A 37 -21.42 72.47 -62.51
C ASN A 37 -20.25 71.50 -62.23
N VAL A 38 -19.58 71.64 -61.08
CA VAL A 38 -18.44 70.78 -60.72
C VAL A 38 -18.93 69.53 -60.00
N ARG A 39 -18.96 68.39 -60.71
CA ARG A 39 -19.24 67.07 -60.13
C ARG A 39 -17.92 66.35 -59.85
N ARG A 40 -17.62 66.09 -58.57
CA ARG A 40 -16.47 65.28 -58.15
C ARG A 40 -16.99 63.94 -57.62
N GLN A 41 -16.67 62.86 -58.32
CA GLN A 41 -17.02 61.50 -57.91
C GLN A 41 -15.72 60.75 -57.60
N ALA A 42 -15.65 60.13 -56.42
CA ALA A 42 -14.49 59.34 -56.00
C ALA A 42 -14.99 57.99 -55.48
N THR A 43 -14.57 56.91 -56.13
CA THR A 43 -14.80 55.55 -55.64
C THR A 43 -13.63 55.18 -54.73
N ARG A 44 -13.92 54.89 -53.46
CA ARG A 44 -12.92 54.39 -52.51
C ARG A 44 -13.24 52.94 -52.18
N ASN A 45 -12.27 52.08 -52.42
CA ASN A 45 -12.32 50.69 -52.00
C ASN A 45 -11.57 50.59 -50.67
N PHE A 46 -12.22 50.00 -49.69
CA PHE A 46 -11.62 49.67 -48.41
C PHE A 46 -11.48 48.15 -48.35
N GLU A 47 -10.29 47.67 -48.00
CA GLU A 47 -10.11 46.28 -47.62
C GLU A 47 -10.53 46.16 -46.16
N LEU A 48 -11.44 45.23 -45.87
CA LEU A 48 -11.81 44.94 -44.49
C LEU A 48 -10.76 44.01 -43.88
N ASP A 49 -10.22 44.42 -42.75
CA ASP A 49 -9.35 43.57 -41.94
C ASP A 49 -10.12 42.30 -41.52
N ARG A 50 -9.57 41.13 -41.84
CA ARG A 50 -10.11 39.84 -41.43
C ARG A 50 -9.27 39.26 -40.31
N THR A 51 -9.88 39.07 -39.14
CA THR A 51 -9.29 38.28 -38.05
C THR A 51 -9.82 36.85 -38.12
N ILE A 52 -8.94 35.88 -38.36
CA ILE A 52 -9.26 34.46 -38.30
C ILE A 52 -8.76 33.92 -36.96
N SER A 53 -9.68 33.49 -36.09
CA SER A 53 -9.34 32.79 -34.85
C SER A 53 -9.51 31.29 -35.05
N HIS A 54 -8.51 30.52 -34.62
CA HIS A 54 -8.56 29.06 -34.62
C HIS A 54 -8.46 28.54 -33.19
N THR A 55 -9.57 28.05 -32.66
CA THR A 55 -9.61 27.46 -31.30
C THR A 55 -9.52 25.95 -31.41
N ARG A 56 -8.45 25.36 -30.86
CA ARG A 56 -8.34 23.90 -30.69
C ARG A 56 -8.72 23.57 -29.25
N HIS A 57 -9.85 22.90 -29.06
CA HIS A 57 -10.24 22.41 -27.74
C HIS A 57 -9.32 21.26 -27.31
N GLN A 58 -8.95 21.24 -26.03
CA GLN A 58 -8.26 20.11 -25.42
C GLN A 58 -9.19 18.89 -25.39
N VAL A 59 -8.63 17.70 -25.64
CA VAL A 59 -9.38 16.44 -25.53
C VAL A 59 -9.50 16.04 -24.05
N GLY A 60 -10.63 15.42 -23.67
CA GLY A 60 -10.86 14.95 -22.29
C GLY A 60 -11.56 15.94 -21.35
N THR A 61 -12.38 16.85 -21.86
CA THR A 61 -13.19 17.75 -21.01
C THR A 61 -14.39 17.02 -20.39
N ILE A 62 -14.67 17.31 -19.12
CA ILE A 62 -15.86 16.78 -18.45
C ILE A 62 -17.09 17.56 -18.94
N ASN A 63 -18.07 16.85 -19.51
CA ASN A 63 -19.32 17.45 -19.99
C ASN A 63 -20.40 17.52 -18.91
N ARG A 64 -20.40 16.58 -17.96
CA ARG A 64 -21.37 16.52 -16.85
C ARG A 64 -20.84 15.61 -15.75
N LEU A 65 -21.09 15.99 -14.50
CA LEU A 65 -20.81 15.17 -13.32
C LEU A 65 -22.11 14.84 -12.56
N THR A 66 -22.29 13.57 -12.22
CA THR A 66 -23.42 13.09 -11.40
C THR A 66 -22.87 12.32 -10.22
N VAL A 67 -23.14 12.80 -9.01
CA VAL A 67 -22.63 12.22 -7.75
C VAL A 67 -23.79 11.94 -6.81
N ALA A 68 -23.76 10.75 -6.20
CA ALA A 68 -24.66 10.37 -5.13
C ALA A 68 -23.83 9.98 -3.90
N VAL A 69 -24.19 10.52 -2.75
CA VAL A 69 -23.50 10.28 -1.47
C VAL A 69 -24.54 9.80 -0.47
N VAL A 70 -24.27 8.66 0.16
CA VAL A 70 -25.08 8.12 1.26
C VAL A 70 -24.22 8.17 2.52
N LEU A 71 -24.77 8.73 3.60
CA LEU A 71 -24.09 8.94 4.87
C LEU A 71 -24.72 8.05 5.94
N ASP A 72 -23.89 7.34 6.70
CA ASP A 72 -24.33 6.63 7.91
C ASP A 72 -24.63 7.62 9.05
N ASP A 73 -25.40 7.15 10.02
CA ASP A 73 -25.68 7.87 11.25
C ASP A 73 -24.39 8.10 12.06
N LYS A 74 -24.32 9.26 12.73
CA LYS A 74 -23.16 9.59 13.54
C LYS A 74 -23.31 9.05 14.96
N TRP A 75 -22.19 8.64 15.55
CA TRP A 75 -22.16 8.27 16.97
C TRP A 75 -22.31 9.49 17.86
N THR A 76 -23.24 9.44 18.81
CA THR A 76 -23.43 10.45 19.84
C THR A 76 -23.51 9.79 21.21
N SER A 77 -23.05 10.51 22.22
CA SER A 77 -23.19 10.10 23.62
C SER A 77 -24.46 10.72 24.18
N VAL A 78 -25.44 9.90 24.55
CA VAL A 78 -26.68 10.34 25.19
C VAL A 78 -26.57 10.05 26.67
N LYS A 79 -26.72 11.08 27.50
CA LYS A 79 -26.76 10.94 28.95
C LYS A 79 -28.19 10.67 29.37
N ASN A 80 -28.42 9.54 30.05
CA ASN A 80 -29.73 9.26 30.64
C ASN A 80 -29.96 10.23 31.81
N PRO A 81 -31.03 11.04 31.79
CA PRO A 81 -31.30 12.03 32.83
C PRO A 81 -31.65 11.41 34.20
N GLU A 82 -32.07 10.14 34.24
CA GLU A 82 -32.48 9.46 35.48
C GLU A 82 -31.33 8.69 36.15
N THR A 83 -30.48 8.03 35.36
CA THR A 83 -29.38 7.20 35.89
C THR A 83 -28.01 7.89 35.84
N GLY A 84 -27.90 9.01 35.11
CA GLY A 84 -26.63 9.72 34.89
C GLY A 84 -25.65 8.97 33.99
N GLU A 85 -25.99 7.77 33.53
CA GLU A 85 -25.18 6.91 32.68
C GLU A 85 -25.13 7.46 31.26
N THR A 86 -23.96 7.40 30.63
CA THR A 86 -23.75 7.87 29.26
C THR A 86 -23.69 6.67 28.33
N THR A 87 -24.73 6.49 27.52
CA THR A 87 -24.78 5.43 26.51
C THR A 87 -24.41 6.00 25.14
N ARG A 88 -23.69 5.21 24.35
CA ARG A 88 -23.31 5.58 22.98
C ARG A 88 -24.39 5.07 22.04
N SER A 89 -25.05 5.97 21.31
CA SER A 89 -26.07 5.63 20.32
C SER A 89 -25.78 6.28 18.97
N LYS A 90 -26.28 5.68 17.89
CA LYS A 90 -26.26 6.30 16.55
C LYS A 90 -27.42 7.29 16.45
N ARG A 91 -27.16 8.45 15.84
CA ARG A 91 -28.16 9.49 15.55
C ARG A 91 -28.03 9.93 14.10
N SER A 92 -29.16 10.02 13.41
CA SER A 92 -29.27 10.61 12.07
C SER A 92 -28.74 12.04 12.02
N LEU A 93 -28.19 12.45 10.88
CA LEU A 93 -27.65 13.79 10.69
C LEU A 93 -28.78 14.82 10.67
N THR A 94 -28.54 16.03 11.18
CA THR A 94 -29.50 17.14 11.00
C THR A 94 -29.40 17.73 9.60
N ASP A 95 -30.44 18.44 9.17
CA ASP A 95 -30.46 19.15 7.88
C ASP A 95 -29.29 20.13 7.73
N ALA A 96 -28.91 20.81 8.83
CA ALA A 96 -27.76 21.72 8.84
C ALA A 96 -26.43 20.98 8.62
N GLU A 97 -26.29 19.77 9.14
CA GLU A 97 -25.11 18.91 8.91
C GLU A 97 -25.08 18.41 7.48
N LEU A 98 -26.23 17.99 6.94
CA LEU A 98 -26.37 17.57 5.55
C LEU A 98 -26.03 18.70 4.58
N GLU A 99 -26.50 19.93 4.81
CA GLU A 99 -26.19 21.07 3.95
C GLU A 99 -24.70 21.42 3.99
N ARG A 100 -24.08 21.35 5.17
CA ARG A 100 -22.63 21.55 5.30
C ARG A 100 -21.85 20.52 4.49
N ILE A 101 -22.24 19.25 4.56
CA ILE A 101 -21.61 18.18 3.80
C ILE A 101 -21.87 18.37 2.30
N ASN A 102 -23.07 18.77 1.91
CA ASN A 102 -23.44 19.07 0.52
C ASN A 102 -22.51 20.16 -0.06
N MET A 103 -22.32 21.27 0.65
CA MET A 103 -21.38 22.32 0.25
C MET A 103 -19.94 21.80 0.11
N LEU A 104 -19.45 21.05 1.10
CA LEU A 104 -18.09 20.48 1.06
C LEU A 104 -17.89 19.55 -0.14
N VAL A 105 -18.87 18.71 -0.43
CA VAL A 105 -18.81 17.80 -1.58
C VAL A 105 -18.85 18.58 -2.89
N ARG A 106 -19.71 19.61 -3.02
CA ARG A 106 -19.74 20.48 -4.21
C ARG A 106 -18.40 21.15 -4.48
N ASP A 107 -17.76 21.67 -3.44
CA ASP A 107 -16.47 22.34 -3.54
C ASP A 107 -15.37 21.34 -3.92
N ALA A 108 -15.36 20.15 -3.31
CA ALA A 108 -14.36 19.13 -3.58
C ALA A 108 -14.41 18.58 -5.01
N ILE A 109 -15.60 18.46 -5.60
CA ILE A 109 -15.77 17.93 -6.96
C ILE A 109 -15.73 19.00 -8.06
N GLY A 110 -15.64 20.29 -7.70
CA GLY A 110 -15.74 21.38 -8.66
C GLY A 110 -17.11 21.41 -9.35
N TYR A 111 -18.18 21.30 -8.56
CA TYR A 111 -19.57 21.31 -9.04
C TYR A 111 -19.84 22.56 -9.90
N SER A 112 -20.44 22.35 -11.06
CA SER A 112 -20.84 23.41 -11.98
C SER A 112 -22.28 23.23 -12.45
N ALA A 113 -23.14 24.15 -12.01
CA ALA A 113 -24.52 24.22 -12.52
C ALA A 113 -24.55 24.52 -14.03
N ALA A 114 -23.60 25.30 -14.55
CA ALA A 114 -23.49 25.61 -15.98
C ALA A 114 -23.14 24.39 -16.83
N ARG A 115 -22.38 23.44 -16.26
CA ARG A 115 -22.07 22.14 -16.87
C ARG A 115 -23.24 21.14 -16.78
N GLY A 116 -24.26 21.45 -15.97
CA GLY A 116 -25.41 20.58 -15.75
C GLY A 116 -25.15 19.45 -14.75
N ASP A 117 -24.25 19.69 -13.80
CA ASP A 117 -23.94 18.71 -12.77
C ASP A 117 -25.10 18.47 -11.79
N SER A 118 -25.12 17.29 -11.18
CA SER A 118 -26.12 16.92 -10.18
C SER A 118 -25.46 16.23 -8.99
N LEU A 119 -25.82 16.65 -7.77
CA LEU A 119 -25.39 16.05 -6.52
C LEU A 119 -26.60 15.70 -5.66
N SER A 120 -26.66 14.46 -5.17
CA SER A 120 -27.63 14.00 -4.18
C SER A 120 -26.91 13.50 -2.95
N VAL A 121 -27.28 14.00 -1.78
CA VAL A 121 -26.74 13.57 -0.49
C VAL A 121 -27.92 13.14 0.39
N ILE A 122 -27.87 11.92 0.88
CA ILE A 122 -28.89 11.37 1.78
C ILE A 122 -28.22 10.75 3.01
N ASN A 123 -28.91 10.77 4.15
CA ASN A 123 -28.51 10.02 5.32
C ASN A 123 -29.42 8.79 5.45
N GLN A 124 -28.78 7.62 5.50
CA GLN A 124 -29.45 6.35 5.70
C GLN A 124 -28.59 5.54 6.66
N PRO A 125 -29.16 4.99 7.76
CA PRO A 125 -28.40 4.15 8.66
C PRO A 125 -27.90 2.93 7.89
N PHE A 126 -26.60 2.70 7.96
CA PHE A 126 -26.03 1.50 7.38
C PHE A 126 -26.38 0.33 8.28
N ASN A 127 -26.71 -0.80 7.66
CA ASN A 127 -26.67 -2.04 8.41
C ASN A 127 -25.21 -2.22 8.82
N ASP A 128 -24.96 -2.09 10.12
CA ASP A 128 -23.87 -2.83 10.72
C ASP A 128 -24.28 -4.29 10.50
N MET A 129 -23.84 -4.86 9.38
CA MET A 129 -23.43 -6.25 9.41
C MET A 129 -22.34 -6.25 10.48
N GLN A 130 -22.75 -6.32 11.75
CA GLN A 130 -22.09 -7.21 12.66
C GLN A 130 -21.87 -8.42 11.78
N GLU A 131 -20.62 -8.68 11.43
CA GLU A 131 -20.19 -10.05 11.32
C GLU A 131 -20.96 -10.71 12.44
N GLU A 132 -22.00 -11.46 12.07
CA GLU A 132 -22.45 -12.54 12.88
C GLU A 132 -21.11 -13.24 13.07
N ILE A 133 -20.49 -12.94 14.22
CA ILE A 133 -19.67 -13.89 14.93
C ILE A 133 -20.68 -15.01 15.02
N ILE A 134 -20.73 -15.81 13.95
CA ILE A 134 -21.21 -17.16 13.99
C ILE A 134 -20.49 -17.59 15.25
N ASP A 135 -21.27 -17.82 16.29
CA ASP A 135 -20.79 -18.33 17.54
C ASP A 135 -20.30 -19.73 17.15
N LEU A 136 -19.13 -19.77 16.51
CA LEU A 136 -18.44 -20.99 16.18
C LEU A 136 -18.26 -21.55 17.57
N PRO A 137 -18.90 -22.69 17.89
CA PRO A 137 -18.75 -23.27 19.20
C PRO A 137 -17.24 -23.32 19.47
N PRO A 138 -16.79 -22.91 20.67
CA PRO A 138 -15.39 -22.80 20.98
C PRO A 138 -14.71 -24.06 20.46
N THR A 139 -13.71 -23.87 19.60
CA THR A 139 -13.02 -24.97 18.93
C THR A 139 -12.69 -26.02 19.98
N GLU A 140 -13.31 -27.20 19.83
CA GLU A 140 -13.12 -28.27 20.80
C GLU A 140 -11.62 -28.52 20.92
N TRP A 141 -11.09 -28.56 22.14
CA TRP A 141 -9.63 -28.55 22.41
C TRP A 141 -8.83 -29.64 21.66
N TRP A 142 -9.49 -30.70 21.19
CA TRP A 142 -8.88 -31.76 20.39
C TRP A 142 -8.75 -31.47 18.88
N LYS A 143 -9.42 -30.41 18.38
CA LYS A 143 -9.34 -29.95 16.98
C LYS A 143 -8.23 -28.93 16.76
N GLU A 144 -7.66 -28.41 17.85
CA GLU A 144 -6.57 -27.47 17.82
C GLU A 144 -5.30 -28.09 17.18
N ASP A 145 -4.64 -27.34 16.31
CA ASP A 145 -3.51 -27.85 15.53
C ASP A 145 -2.31 -28.21 16.40
N TRP A 146 -2.13 -27.56 17.55
CA TRP A 146 -1.05 -27.88 18.50
C TRP A 146 -1.13 -29.34 18.97
N LEU A 147 -2.33 -29.90 19.15
CA LEU A 147 -2.49 -31.28 19.61
C LEU A 147 -1.96 -32.30 18.59
N LYS A 148 -2.11 -32.03 17.28
CA LYS A 148 -1.62 -32.93 16.22
C LYS A 148 -0.10 -33.07 16.28
N ASP A 149 0.60 -31.98 16.57
CA ASP A 149 2.05 -31.98 16.69
C ASP A 149 2.51 -32.81 17.89
N TYR A 150 1.86 -32.68 19.05
CA TYR A 150 2.18 -33.50 20.22
C TYR A 150 1.78 -34.96 20.06
N VAL A 151 0.66 -35.27 19.41
CA VAL A 151 0.25 -36.66 19.13
C VAL A 151 1.26 -37.32 18.20
N ARG A 152 1.76 -36.61 17.18
CA ARG A 152 2.79 -37.13 16.27
C ARG A 152 4.09 -37.45 17.00
N ILE A 153 4.56 -36.53 17.84
CA ILE A 153 5.77 -36.74 18.65
C ILE A 153 5.56 -37.87 19.66
N GLY A 154 4.43 -37.86 20.36
CA GLY A 154 4.05 -38.88 21.34
C GLY A 154 3.94 -40.28 20.73
N ALA A 155 3.38 -40.41 19.53
CA ALA A 155 3.32 -41.67 18.80
C ALA A 155 4.72 -42.21 18.45
N GLY A 156 5.65 -41.32 18.09
CA GLY A 156 7.06 -41.69 17.84
C GLY A 156 7.76 -42.20 19.09
N VAL A 157 7.64 -41.49 20.22
CA VAL A 157 8.19 -41.92 21.51
C VAL A 157 7.58 -43.25 21.95
N PHE A 158 6.27 -43.41 21.80
CA PHE A 158 5.57 -44.64 22.13
C PHE A 158 6.04 -45.83 21.29
N LEU A 159 6.27 -45.63 19.99
CA LEU A 159 6.81 -46.67 19.10
C LEU A 159 8.22 -47.12 19.54
N VAL A 160 9.09 -46.17 19.91
CA VAL A 160 10.44 -46.48 20.41
C VAL A 160 10.37 -47.24 21.73
N LEU A 161 9.47 -46.86 22.65
CA LEU A 161 9.23 -47.61 23.89
C LEU A 161 8.74 -49.03 23.60
N LEU A 162 7.81 -49.20 22.66
CA LEU A 162 7.34 -50.53 22.25
C LEU A 162 8.48 -51.39 21.68
N LEU A 163 9.40 -50.83 20.89
CA LEU A 163 10.57 -51.57 20.42
C LEU A 163 11.54 -51.91 21.55
N LEU A 164 11.79 -50.98 22.48
CA LEU A 164 12.68 -51.21 23.62
C LEU A 164 12.15 -52.34 24.51
N PHE A 165 10.87 -52.27 24.89
CA PHE A 165 10.24 -53.26 25.77
C PHE A 165 9.86 -54.55 25.03
N GLY A 166 9.47 -54.45 23.76
CA GLY A 166 9.00 -55.57 22.94
C GLY A 166 10.12 -56.38 22.28
N VAL A 167 11.25 -55.75 21.91
CA VAL A 167 12.36 -56.43 21.19
C VAL A 167 13.62 -56.47 22.04
N LEU A 168 14.04 -55.34 22.61
CA LEU A 168 15.32 -55.29 23.34
C LEU A 168 15.27 -56.08 24.66
N ARG A 169 14.19 -55.93 25.44
CA ARG A 169 14.00 -56.66 26.70
C ARG A 169 14.01 -58.20 26.54
N PRO A 170 13.30 -58.82 25.56
CA PRO A 170 13.39 -60.27 25.38
C PRO A 170 14.74 -60.74 24.82
N ILE A 171 15.47 -59.93 24.05
CA ILE A 171 16.83 -60.29 23.60
C ILE A 171 17.79 -60.34 24.79
N PHE A 172 17.79 -59.31 25.65
CA PHE A 172 18.59 -59.34 26.87
C PHE A 172 18.23 -60.50 27.78
N LYS A 173 16.92 -60.79 27.94
CA LYS A 173 16.48 -61.95 28.72
C LYS A 173 17.00 -63.27 28.13
N ARG A 174 16.94 -63.45 26.80
CA ARG A 174 17.48 -64.65 26.13
C ARG A 174 18.99 -64.76 26.28
N LEU A 175 19.74 -63.68 26.18
CA LEU A 175 21.20 -63.69 26.32
C LEU A 175 21.65 -63.99 27.76
N VAL A 176 20.91 -63.47 28.74
CA VAL A 176 21.16 -63.75 30.17
C VAL A 176 20.75 -65.18 30.53
N ASP A 177 19.64 -65.69 30.00
CA ASP A 177 19.20 -67.07 30.27
C ASP A 177 20.14 -68.09 29.58
N THR A 178 20.63 -67.85 28.36
CA THR A 178 21.65 -68.69 27.71
C THR A 178 23.01 -68.59 28.39
N GLY A 179 23.41 -67.40 28.87
CA GLY A 179 24.60 -67.25 29.71
C GLY A 179 24.45 -67.94 31.08
N LYS A 180 23.23 -68.18 31.54
CA LYS A 180 22.97 -68.88 32.79
C LYS A 180 23.23 -70.38 32.69
N ASP A 181 23.05 -70.98 31.52
CA ASP A 181 23.36 -72.39 31.26
C ASP A 181 24.89 -72.63 31.22
N ASP A 182 25.65 -71.71 30.61
CA ASP A 182 27.12 -71.77 30.62
C ASP A 182 27.71 -71.44 32.00
N ILE A 183 27.10 -70.50 32.74
CA ILE A 183 27.54 -70.15 34.10
C ILE A 183 27.10 -71.21 35.12
N THR A 184 25.98 -71.94 34.94
CA THR A 184 25.65 -73.11 35.78
C THR A 184 26.53 -74.32 35.50
N ALA A 185 27.01 -74.50 34.26
CA ALA A 185 28.03 -75.50 33.97
C ALA A 185 29.41 -75.17 34.58
N LEU A 186 29.76 -73.87 34.67
CA LEU A 186 30.99 -73.39 35.33
C LEU A 186 30.87 -73.22 36.86
N THR A 187 29.66 -73.25 37.43
CA THR A 187 29.42 -73.18 38.89
C THR A 187 28.97 -74.52 39.49
N ALA A 188 28.82 -75.58 38.70
CA ALA A 188 28.61 -76.94 39.19
C ALA A 188 29.85 -77.58 39.88
N GLY A 189 30.93 -76.81 40.08
CA GLY A 189 32.16 -77.27 40.74
C GLY A 189 32.71 -76.32 41.81
N MET A 190 31.97 -75.29 42.24
CA MET A 190 32.45 -74.38 43.29
C MET A 190 31.38 -74.26 44.38
N ASP A 191 31.68 -74.83 45.53
CA ASP A 191 30.86 -74.85 46.73
C ASP A 191 30.42 -73.46 47.18
N ALA A 192 29.22 -73.43 47.75
CA ALA A 192 28.59 -72.28 48.34
C ALA A 192 29.32 -71.82 49.61
N ASP A 193 30.20 -70.85 49.47
CA ASP A 193 30.53 -69.91 50.54
C ASP A 193 31.04 -68.59 49.96
N GLY A 194 30.45 -67.46 50.38
CA GLY A 194 30.92 -66.13 49.97
C GLY A 194 29.97 -65.24 49.15
N LEU A 195 28.66 -65.30 49.42
CA LEU A 195 27.78 -64.16 49.13
C LEU A 195 27.91 -63.14 50.25
N GLY A 196 28.88 -62.23 50.14
CA GLY A 196 29.15 -61.25 51.17
C GLY A 196 30.00 -60.09 50.69
N GLY A 197 29.38 -59.14 49.99
CA GLY A 197 29.89 -57.77 49.95
C GLY A 197 30.45 -57.32 48.61
N LEU A 198 29.56 -57.04 47.66
CA LEU A 198 29.79 -56.05 46.60
C LEU A 198 28.48 -55.30 46.36
N GLY A 199 28.04 -54.59 47.40
CA GLY A 199 26.77 -53.84 47.45
C GLY A 199 26.95 -52.47 48.07
N ALA A 200 28.04 -51.77 47.76
CA ALA A 200 28.26 -50.41 48.22
C ALA A 200 29.18 -49.68 47.23
N GLY A 201 28.59 -48.95 46.29
CA GLY A 201 29.36 -48.18 45.34
C GLY A 201 28.53 -47.51 44.26
N LEU A 202 27.41 -46.87 44.59
CA LEU A 202 26.87 -45.81 43.73
C LEU A 202 25.85 -44.94 44.48
N GLY A 203 26.15 -43.65 44.56
CA GLY A 203 25.29 -42.58 45.08
C GLY A 203 26.11 -41.68 46.01
N GLY A 204 26.31 -40.39 45.78
CA GLY A 204 25.81 -39.46 44.79
C GLY A 204 25.96 -38.05 45.39
N GLY A 205 26.27 -37.05 44.57
CA GLY A 205 25.94 -35.65 44.86
C GLY A 205 27.11 -34.65 44.99
N LEU A 206 26.90 -33.52 44.30
CA LEU A 206 27.45 -32.16 44.51
C LEU A 206 28.91 -32.00 44.04
N GLY A 207 29.28 -31.19 43.05
CA GLY A 207 28.71 -29.93 42.56
C GLY A 207 29.68 -28.81 42.94
N GLU A 208 30.61 -28.43 42.07
CA GLU A 208 31.20 -27.08 42.06
C GLU A 208 32.01 -26.81 40.78
N SER A 209 31.82 -25.59 40.28
CA SER A 209 32.60 -24.74 39.37
C SER A 209 33.88 -25.26 38.70
N GLY A 210 34.05 -24.87 37.43
CA GLY A 210 35.38 -24.70 36.86
C GLY A 210 35.46 -24.93 35.36
N GLU A 211 35.71 -23.83 34.66
CA GLU A 211 36.51 -23.79 33.43
C GLU A 211 35.85 -24.14 32.09
N GLY A 212 35.81 -23.12 31.22
CA GLY A 212 35.49 -23.25 29.81
C GLY A 212 36.54 -24.12 29.12
N VAL A 213 36.10 -25.28 28.66
CA VAL A 213 36.89 -26.14 27.79
C VAL A 213 36.61 -25.70 26.36
N ASP A 214 37.55 -24.95 25.79
CA ASP A 214 37.70 -24.76 24.35
C ASP A 214 38.06 -26.11 23.72
N VAL A 215 37.12 -26.73 23.02
CA VAL A 215 37.35 -27.95 22.22
C VAL A 215 37.56 -27.51 20.78
N THR A 216 38.82 -27.24 20.45
CA THR A 216 39.28 -27.05 19.06
C THR A 216 39.35 -28.41 18.36
N LEU A 217 38.26 -28.78 17.68
CA LEU A 217 38.26 -29.87 16.70
C LEU A 217 38.88 -29.37 15.40
N THR A 218 40.12 -29.77 15.19
CA THR A 218 40.76 -29.78 13.87
C THR A 218 40.02 -30.77 12.98
N GLY A 219 39.31 -30.26 11.98
CA GLY A 219 38.54 -31.09 11.06
C GLY A 219 37.85 -30.25 9.98
N ASP A 220 38.56 -30.09 8.87
CA ASP A 220 38.06 -29.87 7.50
C ASP A 220 37.14 -28.66 7.24
N SER A 221 37.73 -27.65 6.61
CA SER A 221 37.14 -26.39 6.18
C SER A 221 36.20 -26.56 4.97
N SER A 222 35.12 -27.32 5.10
CA SER A 222 34.17 -27.52 4.00
C SER A 222 32.72 -27.75 4.45
N ASN A 223 32.17 -26.86 5.30
CA ASN A 223 30.73 -26.85 5.58
C ASN A 223 30.13 -25.44 5.47
N PRO A 224 29.42 -25.09 4.38
CA PRO A 224 29.01 -23.73 4.07
C PRO A 224 27.59 -23.44 4.56
N LEU A 225 27.31 -23.50 5.87
CA LEU A 225 25.92 -23.42 6.33
C LEU A 225 25.57 -22.44 7.44
N LEU A 226 26.47 -21.59 7.93
CA LEU A 226 26.07 -20.48 8.81
C LEU A 226 26.95 -19.23 8.62
N PRO A 227 26.59 -18.31 7.70
CA PRO A 227 27.23 -17.00 7.62
C PRO A 227 26.68 -16.07 8.71
N GLY A 228 27.57 -15.34 9.38
CA GLY A 228 27.23 -14.23 10.27
C GLY A 228 26.62 -13.04 9.50
N PRO A 229 25.90 -12.13 10.18
CA PRO A 229 25.02 -11.14 9.55
C PRO A 229 25.70 -10.13 8.60
N ASP A 230 27.03 -10.00 8.60
CA ASP A 230 27.74 -8.98 7.80
C ASP A 230 28.61 -9.54 6.65
N ASP A 231 28.78 -10.86 6.51
CA ASP A 231 29.68 -11.49 5.51
C ASP A 231 28.98 -11.97 4.21
N SER A 232 27.67 -11.71 4.10
CA SER A 232 26.84 -12.36 3.09
C SER A 232 27.05 -11.83 1.66
N TYR A 233 27.37 -10.54 1.49
CA TYR A 233 27.46 -9.92 0.17
C TYR A 233 28.78 -10.21 -0.55
N GLU A 234 29.91 -10.16 0.17
CA GLU A 234 31.22 -10.45 -0.41
C GLU A 234 31.35 -11.93 -0.80
N THR A 235 30.82 -12.83 0.05
CA THR A 235 30.75 -14.27 -0.25
C THR A 235 29.88 -14.55 -1.48
N GLN A 236 28.75 -13.84 -1.64
CA GLN A 236 27.92 -13.95 -2.83
C GLN A 236 28.66 -13.45 -4.07
N LEU A 237 29.38 -12.33 -3.99
CA LEU A 237 30.17 -11.81 -5.11
C LEU A 237 31.27 -12.79 -5.54
N ASP A 238 31.97 -13.40 -4.59
CA ASP A 238 33.03 -14.35 -4.92
C ASP A 238 32.47 -15.68 -5.46
N SER A 239 31.30 -16.13 -4.98
CA SER A 239 30.60 -17.28 -5.57
C SER A 239 30.14 -17.01 -7.01
N VAL A 240 29.66 -15.80 -7.31
CA VAL A 240 29.25 -15.39 -8.66
C VAL A 240 30.46 -15.26 -9.57
N LYS A 241 31.56 -14.65 -9.11
CA LYS A 241 32.82 -14.59 -9.86
C LYS A 241 33.37 -15.99 -10.16
N GLY A 242 33.29 -16.91 -9.20
CA GLY A 242 33.68 -18.31 -9.37
C GLY A 242 32.87 -19.02 -10.45
N LEU A 243 31.54 -18.90 -10.38
CA LEU A 243 30.62 -19.47 -11.38
C LEU A 243 30.83 -18.89 -12.79
N VAL A 244 31.15 -17.60 -12.90
CA VAL A 244 31.48 -16.95 -14.18
C VAL A 244 32.80 -17.45 -14.75
N ALA A 245 33.80 -17.71 -13.90
CA ALA A 245 35.08 -18.24 -14.32
C ALA A 245 35.00 -19.71 -14.76
N GLU A 246 34.14 -20.49 -14.10
CA GLU A 246 34.00 -21.93 -14.36
C GLU A 246 33.12 -22.25 -15.58
N ASP A 247 31.99 -21.55 -15.77
CA ASP A 247 31.10 -21.82 -16.91
C ASP A 247 30.44 -20.54 -17.48
N PRO A 248 31.18 -19.70 -18.23
CA PRO A 248 30.69 -18.42 -18.73
C PRO A 248 29.51 -18.54 -19.70
N LYS A 249 29.38 -19.69 -20.38
CA LYS A 249 28.29 -19.92 -21.35
C LYS A 249 26.92 -20.03 -20.67
N ARG A 250 26.85 -20.67 -19.50
CA ARG A 250 25.59 -20.79 -18.74
C ARG A 250 25.13 -19.44 -18.21
N VAL A 251 26.05 -18.63 -17.69
CA VAL A 251 25.73 -17.27 -17.20
C VAL A 251 25.19 -16.39 -18.35
N ALA A 252 25.82 -16.44 -19.53
CA ALA A 252 25.35 -15.71 -20.70
C ALA A 252 23.94 -16.14 -21.15
N GLN A 253 23.58 -17.41 -20.97
CA GLN A 253 22.23 -17.90 -21.31
C GLN A 253 21.16 -17.36 -20.37
N VAL A 254 21.47 -17.18 -19.08
CA VAL A 254 20.55 -16.57 -18.10
C VAL A 254 20.31 -15.09 -18.45
N ILE A 255 21.39 -14.34 -18.71
CA ILE A 255 21.29 -12.92 -19.14
C ILE A 255 20.47 -12.80 -20.43
N LYS A 256 20.68 -13.70 -21.39
CA LYS A 256 19.92 -13.73 -22.65
C LYS A 256 18.43 -14.02 -22.42
N THR A 257 18.09 -14.82 -21.41
CA THR A 257 16.70 -15.13 -21.08
C THR A 257 16.02 -13.89 -20.49
N TRP A 258 16.69 -13.22 -19.56
CA TRP A 258 16.16 -11.98 -18.97
C TRP A 258 15.99 -10.85 -19.99
N LEU A 259 16.94 -10.68 -20.91
CA LEU A 259 16.81 -9.69 -21.99
C LEU A 259 15.69 -10.01 -22.99
N LYS A 260 15.18 -11.25 -22.99
CA LYS A 260 14.11 -11.69 -23.89
C LYS A 260 12.73 -11.58 -23.24
N ASP A 261 12.67 -11.57 -21.91
CA ASP A 261 11.44 -11.41 -21.13
C ASP A 261 11.09 -9.93 -20.87
N GLU A 262 11.83 -9.01 -21.50
CA GLU A 262 11.59 -7.56 -21.55
C GLU A 262 11.42 -7.10 -23.00
#